data_AF-A0A812ZEU9-F1
#
_entry.id   AF-A0A812ZEU9-F1
#
_cell.length_a   1.000
_cell.length_b   1.000
_cell.length_c   1.000
_cell.angle_alpha   90.00
_cell.angle_beta   90.00
_cell.angle_gamma   90.00
#
_symmetry.space_group_name_H-M   'P 1'
#
loop_
_entity.id
_entity.type
_entity.pdbx_description
1 polymer ?
#
loop_
_entity_poly.entity_id
_entity_poly.type
_entity_poly.pdbx_seq_one_letter_code
_entity_poly.pdbx_strand_id
1 'polypeptide(L)'
;VLEFVKLFDPSSYARLQMMKATQDYNKVRLNMPAFLTACIWMSTSISKKQKIRFLLGVFDENDSYTFEEVEFVAMLVALFRGVGAIFGLTSRDAMPSHARMQTLARKLFVRVLELGELRLEGPSKVLLQNGSVPFHIVEEWLLGETYDPLNVPIALFMERFSVPGEEEDPEQFEDEERKFRVSHTHPVEPPMETAASLDGSFLCRDEVVQVNVIFQHCASKGTFDISHADAERIAGVAIDPKFWIGKLHRALDEMDVARHNGVKISLSAFLKKLCPK
;
A
#
# COMPACT_ATOMS: atom_id res chain seq x y z
N VAL A 1 -13.95 15.48 -6.26
CA VAL A 1 -14.90 14.75 -7.14
C VAL A 1 -15.07 15.43 -8.48
N LEU A 2 -15.52 16.69 -8.56
CA LEU A 2 -15.79 17.36 -9.85
C LEU A 2 -14.57 17.52 -10.76
N GLU A 3 -13.38 17.76 -10.22
CA GLU A 3 -12.14 17.79 -11.04
C GLU A 3 -11.85 16.44 -11.70
N PHE A 4 -12.15 15.31 -11.05
CA PHE A 4 -12.01 13.98 -11.66
C PHE A 4 -13.02 13.77 -12.78
N VAL A 5 -14.26 14.24 -12.60
CA VAL A 5 -15.29 14.22 -13.65
C VAL A 5 -14.85 15.05 -14.84
N LYS A 6 -14.33 16.25 -14.62
CA LYS A 6 -13.79 17.11 -15.67
C LYS A 6 -12.69 16.42 -16.47
N LEU A 7 -11.85 15.64 -15.81
CA LEU A 7 -10.69 14.96 -16.41
C LEU A 7 -11.09 13.68 -17.18
N PHE A 8 -11.93 12.84 -16.59
CA PHE A 8 -12.28 11.52 -17.13
C PHE A 8 -13.57 11.51 -17.96
N ASP A 9 -14.45 12.49 -17.77
CA ASP A 9 -15.67 12.68 -18.57
C ASP A 9 -15.96 14.19 -18.78
N PRO A 10 -15.15 14.88 -19.61
CA PRO A 10 -15.31 16.30 -19.87
C PRO A 10 -16.69 16.62 -20.48
N SER A 11 -17.30 15.67 -21.19
CA SER A 11 -18.62 15.84 -21.80
C SER A 11 -19.73 15.92 -20.75
N SER A 12 -19.73 15.03 -19.76
CA SER A 12 -20.68 15.11 -18.64
C SER A 12 -20.38 16.30 -17.74
N TYR A 13 -19.11 16.65 -17.52
CA TYR A 13 -18.76 17.86 -16.80
C TYR A 13 -19.33 19.12 -17.47
N ALA A 14 -19.19 19.27 -18.79
CA ALA A 14 -19.74 20.40 -19.54
C ALA A 14 -21.28 20.47 -19.41
N ARG A 15 -21.97 19.32 -19.50
CA ARG A 15 -23.43 19.26 -19.28
C ARG A 15 -23.82 19.69 -17.86
N LEU A 16 -23.09 19.25 -16.83
CA LEU A 16 -23.31 19.69 -15.46
C LEU A 16 -23.13 21.21 -15.29
N GLN A 17 -22.11 21.80 -15.92
CA GLN A 17 -21.87 23.25 -15.87
C GLN A 17 -23.01 24.05 -16.52
N MET A 18 -23.63 23.52 -17.58
CA MET A 18 -24.77 24.16 -18.25
C MET A 18 -26.05 24.10 -17.42
N MET A 19 -26.30 22.98 -16.71
CA MET A 19 -27.57 22.76 -16.01
C MET A 19 -27.69 23.52 -14.68
N LYS A 20 -26.58 23.93 -14.04
CA LYS A 20 -26.52 24.65 -12.75
C LYS A 20 -27.32 24.02 -11.58
N ALA A 21 -27.89 22.84 -11.75
CA ALA A 21 -28.70 22.14 -10.76
C ALA A 21 -27.84 21.12 -10.00
N THR A 22 -27.75 21.28 -8.68
CA THR A 22 -27.06 20.36 -7.76
C THR A 22 -27.69 18.96 -7.72
N GLN A 23 -28.90 18.77 -8.26
CA GLN A 23 -29.58 17.47 -8.26
C GLN A 23 -29.08 16.48 -9.33
N ASP A 24 -28.28 16.93 -10.30
CA ASP A 24 -27.85 16.09 -11.44
C ASP A 24 -26.51 15.36 -11.24
N TYR A 25 -25.85 15.50 -10.09
CA TYR A 25 -24.58 14.80 -9.84
C TYR A 25 -24.68 13.27 -9.96
N ASN A 26 -25.84 12.70 -9.63
CA ASN A 26 -26.10 11.26 -9.71
C ASN A 26 -26.12 10.72 -11.16
N LYS A 27 -26.20 11.60 -12.17
CA LYS A 27 -26.21 11.21 -13.59
C LYS A 27 -24.81 11.11 -14.18
N VAL A 28 -23.79 11.58 -13.47
CA VAL A 28 -22.40 11.47 -13.93
C VAL A 28 -21.95 10.03 -13.78
N ARG A 29 -21.53 9.42 -14.89
CA ARG A 29 -20.92 8.09 -14.89
C ARG A 29 -19.44 8.22 -15.25
N LEU A 30 -18.58 7.95 -14.28
CA LEU A 30 -17.16 7.82 -14.53
C LEU A 30 -16.89 6.44 -15.15
N ASN A 31 -15.96 6.38 -16.10
CA ASN A 31 -15.40 5.12 -16.55
C ASN A 31 -14.51 4.56 -15.42
N MET A 32 -15.12 3.80 -14.51
CA MET A 32 -14.46 3.29 -13.32
C MET A 32 -13.21 2.46 -13.63
N PRO A 33 -13.21 1.53 -14.62
CA PRO A 33 -12.00 0.81 -14.99
C PRO A 33 -10.84 1.73 -15.37
N ALA A 34 -11.07 2.75 -16.21
CA ALA A 34 -10.03 3.69 -16.61
C ALA A 34 -9.55 4.57 -15.44
N PHE A 35 -10.47 4.99 -14.57
CA PHE A 35 -10.15 5.77 -13.38
C PHE A 35 -9.29 4.97 -12.38
N LEU A 36 -9.74 3.78 -12.00
CA LEU A 36 -9.01 2.90 -11.08
C LEU A 36 -7.63 2.54 -11.63
N THR A 37 -7.57 2.17 -12.91
CA THR A 37 -6.29 1.87 -13.57
C THR A 37 -5.33 3.04 -13.45
N ALA A 38 -5.79 4.25 -13.77
CA ALA A 38 -4.95 5.44 -13.70
C ALA A 38 -4.49 5.75 -12.26
N CYS A 39 -5.38 5.61 -11.26
CA CYS A 39 -5.04 5.79 -9.85
C CYS A 39 -3.98 4.79 -9.38
N ILE A 40 -4.14 3.50 -9.71
CA ILE A 40 -3.19 2.43 -9.35
C ILE A 40 -1.82 2.72 -9.99
N TRP A 41 -1.81 2.99 -11.29
CA TRP A 41 -0.57 3.25 -12.04
C TRP A 41 0.20 4.47 -11.54
N MET A 42 -0.50 5.55 -11.21
CA MET A 42 0.10 6.81 -10.74
C MET A 42 0.44 6.80 -9.24
N SER A 43 0.03 5.78 -8.49
CA SER A 43 0.24 5.74 -7.04
C SER A 43 1.71 5.55 -6.70
N THR A 44 2.29 6.49 -5.97
CA THR A 44 3.69 6.44 -5.49
C THR A 44 3.86 5.72 -4.17
N SER A 45 2.81 5.05 -3.67
CA SER A 45 2.81 4.38 -2.36
C SER A 45 2.69 2.87 -2.43
N ILE A 46 2.68 2.29 -3.64
CA ILE A 46 2.56 0.86 -3.86
C ILE A 46 3.65 0.41 -4.83
N SER A 47 4.16 -0.81 -4.64
CA SER A 47 5.21 -1.37 -5.47
C SER A 47 4.72 -1.70 -6.89
N LYS A 48 5.65 -1.88 -7.83
CA LYS A 48 5.31 -2.24 -9.23
C LYS A 48 4.47 -3.52 -9.30
N LYS A 49 4.86 -4.52 -8.52
CA LYS A 49 4.20 -5.83 -8.49
C LYS A 49 2.79 -5.74 -7.94
N GLN A 50 2.60 -5.01 -6.83
CA GLN A 50 1.27 -4.76 -6.26
C GLN A 50 0.35 -4.02 -7.24
N LYS A 51 0.87 -3.01 -7.96
CA LYS A 51 0.08 -2.32 -8.99
C LYS A 51 -0.46 -3.28 -10.02
N ILE A 52 0.40 -4.16 -10.52
CA ILE A 52 0.00 -5.16 -11.51
C ILE A 52 -1.07 -6.07 -10.92
N ARG A 53 -0.85 -6.66 -9.74
CA ARG A 53 -1.83 -7.55 -9.11
C ARG A 53 -3.18 -6.90 -8.85
N PHE A 54 -3.19 -5.64 -8.37
CA PHE A 54 -4.44 -4.90 -8.24
C PHE A 54 -5.16 -4.76 -9.57
N LEU A 55 -4.43 -4.51 -10.66
CA LEU A 55 -5.03 -4.43 -11.99
C LEU A 55 -5.53 -5.79 -12.47
N LEU A 56 -4.74 -6.84 -12.31
CA LEU A 56 -5.15 -8.20 -12.66
C LEU A 56 -6.47 -8.55 -11.96
N GLY A 57 -6.56 -8.33 -10.65
CA GLY A 57 -7.79 -8.57 -9.88
C GLY A 57 -8.95 -7.62 -10.21
N VAL A 58 -8.70 -6.40 -10.73
CA VAL A 58 -9.78 -5.49 -11.17
C VAL A 58 -10.42 -5.97 -12.48
N PHE A 59 -9.69 -6.67 -13.33
CA PHE A 59 -10.15 -7.10 -14.66
C PHE A 59 -10.43 -8.60 -14.80
N ASP A 60 -10.10 -9.41 -13.79
CA ASP A 60 -10.46 -10.83 -13.70
C ASP A 60 -11.88 -10.96 -13.15
N GLU A 61 -12.86 -10.91 -14.04
CA GLU A 61 -14.28 -10.84 -13.65
C GLU A 61 -14.79 -12.15 -13.04
N ASN A 62 -14.06 -13.26 -13.24
CA ASN A 62 -14.45 -14.61 -12.85
C ASN A 62 -13.52 -15.24 -11.80
N ASP A 63 -12.57 -14.49 -11.23
CA ASP A 63 -11.56 -14.95 -10.28
C ASP A 63 -10.80 -16.20 -10.79
N SER A 64 -10.54 -16.27 -12.10
CA SER A 64 -9.89 -17.44 -12.72
C SER A 64 -8.38 -17.48 -12.49
N TYR A 65 -7.77 -16.37 -12.04
CA TYR A 65 -6.32 -16.19 -12.00
C TYR A 65 -5.64 -16.37 -13.36
N THR A 66 -6.41 -16.15 -14.43
CA THR A 66 -5.97 -16.15 -15.82
C THR A 66 -6.60 -14.96 -16.52
N PHE A 67 -6.06 -14.56 -17.68
CA PHE A 67 -6.68 -13.56 -18.54
C PHE A 67 -7.10 -14.16 -19.86
N GLU A 68 -8.38 -13.96 -20.19
CA GLU A 68 -8.88 -14.08 -21.55
C GLU A 68 -8.56 -12.83 -22.37
N GLU A 69 -8.63 -12.94 -23.70
CA GLU A 69 -8.37 -11.81 -24.61
C GLU A 69 -9.23 -10.59 -24.25
N VAL A 70 -10.51 -10.82 -23.91
CA VAL A 70 -11.47 -9.74 -23.64
C VAL A 70 -11.05 -8.92 -22.42
N GLU A 71 -10.62 -9.57 -21.35
CA GLU A 71 -10.20 -8.95 -20.10
C GLU A 71 -8.88 -8.20 -20.28
N PHE A 72 -7.90 -8.81 -20.95
CA PHE A 72 -6.63 -8.16 -21.26
C PHE A 72 -6.82 -6.92 -22.15
N VAL A 73 -7.68 -7.01 -23.16
CA VAL A 73 -8.03 -5.88 -24.03
C VAL A 73 -8.73 -4.78 -23.24
N ALA A 74 -9.66 -5.13 -22.36
CA ALA A 74 -10.34 -4.18 -21.50
C ALA A 74 -9.35 -3.45 -20.58
N MET A 75 -8.42 -4.19 -19.95
CA MET A 75 -7.35 -3.64 -19.10
C MET A 75 -6.47 -2.65 -19.86
N LEU A 76 -5.94 -3.01 -21.02
CA LEU A 76 -5.08 -2.11 -21.79
C LEU A 76 -5.83 -0.87 -22.32
N VAL A 77 -7.09 -1.03 -22.76
CA VAL A 77 -7.91 0.11 -23.19
C VAL A 77 -8.18 1.06 -22.01
N ALA A 78 -8.45 0.51 -20.82
CA ALA A 78 -8.62 1.29 -19.60
C ALA A 78 -7.33 2.02 -19.22
N LEU A 79 -6.17 1.37 -19.35
CA LEU A 79 -4.85 1.97 -19.14
C LEU A 79 -4.62 3.17 -20.05
N PHE A 80 -4.77 2.99 -21.37
CA PHE A 80 -4.56 4.07 -22.34
C PHE A 80 -5.49 5.25 -22.08
N ARG A 81 -6.78 4.99 -21.83
CA ARG A 81 -7.75 6.03 -21.51
C ARG A 81 -7.44 6.73 -20.19
N GLY A 82 -7.06 5.97 -19.18
CA GLY A 82 -6.77 6.47 -17.84
C GLY A 82 -5.55 7.38 -17.82
N VAL A 83 -4.44 6.92 -18.40
CA VAL A 83 -3.22 7.71 -18.60
C VAL A 83 -3.52 8.91 -19.49
N GLY A 84 -4.20 8.70 -20.61
CA GLY A 84 -4.59 9.78 -21.52
C GLY A 84 -5.41 10.87 -20.83
N ALA A 85 -6.33 10.49 -19.94
CA ALA A 85 -7.10 11.44 -19.14
C ALA A 85 -6.19 12.22 -18.18
N ILE A 86 -5.38 11.53 -17.37
CA ILE A 86 -4.50 12.17 -16.37
C ILE A 86 -3.49 13.15 -16.99
N PHE A 87 -2.95 12.84 -18.16
CA PHE A 87 -2.02 13.73 -18.86
C PHE A 87 -2.70 14.74 -19.81
N GLY A 88 -4.03 14.81 -19.81
CA GLY A 88 -4.78 15.77 -20.64
C GLY A 88 -4.64 15.53 -22.15
N LEU A 89 -4.42 14.29 -22.56
CA LEU A 89 -4.25 13.88 -23.96
C LEU A 89 -5.59 13.60 -24.67
N THR A 90 -6.68 13.47 -23.92
CA THR A 90 -8.02 13.14 -24.45
C THR A 90 -8.61 14.19 -25.40
N SER A 91 -8.13 15.43 -25.35
CA SER A 91 -8.68 16.56 -26.12
C SER A 91 -7.86 16.94 -27.37
N ARG A 92 -6.70 16.33 -27.61
CA ARG A 92 -5.71 16.82 -28.58
C ARG A 92 -5.57 16.01 -29.87
N ASP A 93 -6.54 15.14 -30.20
CA ASP A 93 -6.41 14.12 -31.28
C ASP A 93 -5.18 13.20 -31.15
N ALA A 94 -4.44 13.29 -30.05
CA ALA A 94 -3.22 12.54 -29.78
C ALA A 94 -3.53 11.11 -29.33
N MET A 95 -4.72 10.89 -28.76
CA MET A 95 -5.14 9.57 -28.31
C MET A 95 -5.62 8.71 -29.49
N PRO A 96 -5.15 7.45 -29.60
CA PRO A 96 -5.68 6.53 -30.61
C PRO A 96 -7.19 6.34 -30.45
N SER A 97 -7.88 6.11 -31.57
CA SER A 97 -9.30 5.76 -31.53
C SER A 97 -9.54 4.47 -30.75
N HIS A 98 -10.76 4.30 -30.21
CA HIS A 98 -11.09 3.10 -29.44
C HIS A 98 -10.84 1.79 -30.21
N ALA A 99 -11.23 1.74 -31.50
CA ALA A 99 -10.99 0.59 -32.36
C ALA A 99 -9.49 0.31 -32.55
N ARG A 100 -8.66 1.37 -32.65
CA ARG A 100 -7.21 1.23 -32.76
C ARG A 100 -6.59 0.73 -31.46
N MET A 101 -7.04 1.21 -30.31
CA MET A 101 -6.60 0.71 -29.00
C MET A 101 -6.95 -0.78 -28.82
N GLN A 102 -8.18 -1.19 -29.16
CA GLN A 102 -8.58 -2.60 -29.12
C GLN A 102 -7.73 -3.46 -30.05
N THR A 103 -7.50 -3.00 -31.29
CA THR A 103 -6.67 -3.74 -32.26
C THR A 103 -5.24 -3.92 -31.76
N LEU A 104 -4.65 -2.86 -31.17
CA LEU A 104 -3.32 -2.94 -30.57
C LEU A 104 -3.30 -3.91 -29.39
N ALA A 105 -4.27 -3.81 -28.49
CA ALA A 105 -4.33 -4.65 -27.29
C ALA A 105 -4.50 -6.13 -27.65
N ARG A 106 -5.30 -6.48 -28.65
CA ARG A 106 -5.40 -7.86 -29.17
C ARG A 106 -4.07 -8.38 -29.71
N LYS A 107 -3.35 -7.56 -30.47
CA LYS A 107 -2.02 -7.94 -30.97
C LYS A 107 -1.02 -8.17 -29.85
N LEU A 108 -1.08 -7.35 -28.80
CA LEU A 108 -0.26 -7.53 -27.60
C LEU A 108 -0.65 -8.81 -26.85
N PHE A 109 -1.94 -9.11 -26.75
CA PHE A 109 -2.41 -10.35 -26.12
C PHE A 109 -1.87 -11.61 -26.82
N VAL A 110 -2.00 -11.68 -28.15
CA VAL A 110 -1.44 -12.78 -28.96
C VAL A 110 0.07 -12.93 -28.72
N ARG A 111 0.79 -11.81 -28.64
CA ARG A 111 2.24 -11.83 -28.36
C ARG A 111 2.55 -12.34 -26.96
N VAL A 112 1.77 -11.96 -25.95
CA VAL A 112 1.92 -12.47 -24.58
C VAL A 112 1.61 -13.97 -24.51
N LEU A 113 0.60 -14.44 -25.25
CA LEU A 113 0.31 -15.88 -25.40
C LEU A 113 1.51 -16.62 -25.98
N GLU A 114 2.07 -16.14 -27.10
CA GLU A 114 3.26 -16.72 -27.75
C GLU A 114 4.47 -16.76 -26.79
N LEU A 115 4.68 -15.71 -25.99
CA LEU A 115 5.73 -15.68 -24.97
C LEU A 115 5.48 -16.72 -23.85
N GLY A 116 4.22 -16.87 -23.43
CA GLY A 116 3.82 -17.89 -22.47
C GLY A 116 4.10 -19.30 -22.98
N GLU A 117 3.82 -19.58 -24.25
CA GLU A 117 4.05 -20.90 -24.86
C GLU A 117 5.52 -21.33 -24.86
N LEU A 118 6.44 -20.36 -24.96
CA LEU A 118 7.88 -20.60 -24.93
C LEU A 118 8.41 -20.86 -23.52
N ARG A 119 7.76 -20.30 -22.49
CA ARG A 119 8.23 -20.35 -21.09
C ARG A 119 7.57 -21.45 -20.27
N LEU A 120 6.35 -21.85 -20.63
CA LEU A 120 5.55 -22.78 -19.83
C LEU A 120 5.69 -24.23 -20.28
N GLU A 121 5.97 -25.09 -19.30
CA GLU A 121 5.93 -26.55 -19.46
C GLU A 121 4.75 -27.16 -18.70
N GLY A 122 4.30 -28.35 -19.13
CA GLY A 122 3.29 -29.14 -18.41
C GLY A 122 1.86 -28.57 -18.45
N PRO A 123 1.09 -28.62 -17.34
CA PRO A 123 -0.35 -28.34 -17.32
C PRO A 123 -0.70 -26.90 -17.69
N SER A 124 0.20 -25.94 -17.43
CA SER A 124 0.01 -24.52 -17.79
C SER A 124 -0.08 -24.31 -19.31
N LYS A 125 0.45 -25.25 -20.11
CA LYS A 125 0.35 -25.20 -21.58
C LYS A 125 -1.07 -25.44 -22.09
N VAL A 126 -1.90 -26.17 -21.32
CA VAL A 126 -3.31 -26.41 -21.67
C VAL A 126 -4.12 -25.12 -21.57
N LEU A 127 -3.80 -24.25 -20.60
CA LEU A 127 -4.47 -22.95 -20.44
C LEU A 127 -4.21 -22.05 -21.66
N LEU A 128 -2.98 -22.01 -22.14
CA LEU A 128 -2.60 -21.25 -23.33
C LEU A 128 -3.35 -21.73 -24.58
N GLN A 129 -3.53 -23.04 -24.73
CA GLN A 129 -4.28 -23.63 -25.85
C GLN A 129 -5.75 -23.23 -25.86
N ASN A 130 -6.31 -22.90 -24.70
CA ASN A 130 -7.68 -22.39 -24.58
C ASN A 130 -7.78 -20.88 -24.82
N GLY A 131 -6.66 -20.19 -25.11
CA GLY A 131 -6.61 -18.75 -25.32
C GLY A 131 -6.58 -17.94 -24.02
N SER A 132 -6.22 -18.56 -22.90
CA SER A 132 -6.10 -17.91 -21.60
C SER A 132 -4.63 -17.83 -21.16
N VAL A 133 -4.21 -16.68 -20.65
CA VAL A 133 -2.84 -16.46 -20.16
C VAL A 133 -2.82 -16.48 -18.63
N PRO A 134 -1.98 -17.30 -17.97
CA PRO A 134 -1.82 -17.24 -16.52
C PRO A 134 -1.32 -15.87 -16.04
N PHE A 135 -1.80 -15.39 -14.89
CA PHE A 135 -1.43 -14.08 -14.32
C PHE A 135 0.07 -13.83 -14.25
N HIS A 136 0.86 -14.81 -13.82
CA HIS A 136 2.31 -14.63 -13.67
C HIS A 136 2.99 -14.30 -15.01
N ILE A 137 2.52 -14.83 -16.15
CA ILE A 137 3.08 -14.49 -17.47
C ILE A 137 2.75 -13.03 -17.84
N VAL A 138 1.54 -12.58 -17.52
CA VAL A 138 1.12 -11.19 -17.74
C VAL A 138 1.90 -10.25 -16.81
N GLU A 139 2.13 -10.67 -15.56
CA GLU A 139 2.91 -9.94 -14.56
C GLU A 139 4.36 -9.77 -15.01
N GLU A 140 5.06 -10.86 -15.36
CA GLU A 140 6.41 -10.83 -15.91
C GLU A 140 6.50 -9.94 -17.16
N TRP A 141 5.49 -10.00 -18.04
CA TRP A 141 5.46 -9.16 -19.23
C TRP A 141 5.28 -7.68 -18.89
N LEU A 142 4.38 -7.32 -17.97
CA LEU A 142 4.20 -5.92 -17.56
C LEU A 142 5.45 -5.39 -16.82
N LEU A 143 6.10 -6.20 -16.00
CA LEU A 143 7.30 -5.84 -15.24
C LEU A 143 8.56 -5.61 -16.11
N GLY A 144 8.54 -6.03 -17.37
CA GLY A 144 9.72 -5.92 -18.24
C GLY A 144 10.63 -7.16 -18.22
N GLU A 145 10.25 -8.23 -17.51
CA GLU A 145 11.09 -9.41 -17.26
C GLU A 145 11.16 -10.37 -18.46
N THR A 146 10.26 -10.19 -19.43
CA THR A 146 10.26 -10.96 -20.68
C THR A 146 11.22 -10.41 -21.74
N TYR A 147 11.85 -9.25 -21.50
CA TYR A 147 12.68 -8.53 -22.48
C TYR A 147 11.94 -8.18 -23.78
N ASP A 148 10.60 -8.16 -23.77
CA ASP A 148 9.82 -7.75 -24.92
C ASP A 148 9.91 -6.22 -25.12
N PRO A 149 10.49 -5.70 -26.23
CA PRO A 149 10.63 -4.25 -26.41
C PRO A 149 9.30 -3.47 -26.36
N LEU A 150 8.16 -4.14 -26.59
CA LEU A 150 6.84 -3.49 -26.53
C LEU A 150 6.35 -3.24 -25.10
N ASN A 151 6.89 -3.93 -24.10
CA ASN A 151 6.55 -3.67 -22.69
C ASN A 151 7.39 -2.55 -22.06
N VAL A 152 8.50 -2.14 -22.69
CA VAL A 152 9.45 -1.19 -22.11
C VAL A 152 8.79 0.13 -21.71
N PRO A 153 7.92 0.76 -22.53
CA PRO A 153 7.23 1.98 -22.12
C PRO A 153 6.33 1.79 -20.89
N ILE A 154 5.70 0.62 -20.77
CA ILE A 154 4.86 0.24 -19.63
C ILE A 154 5.73 0.08 -18.38
N ALA A 155 6.80 -0.70 -18.46
CA ALA A 155 7.71 -0.93 -17.35
C ALA A 155 8.35 0.37 -16.85
N LEU A 156 8.85 1.22 -17.76
CA LEU A 156 9.44 2.52 -17.41
C LEU A 156 8.42 3.48 -16.78
N PHE A 157 7.18 3.45 -17.25
CA PHE A 157 6.13 4.24 -16.65
C PHE A 157 5.84 3.77 -15.23
N MET A 158 5.74 2.46 -14.99
CA MET A 158 5.55 1.92 -13.64
C MET A 158 6.72 2.27 -12.73
N GLU A 159 7.96 2.13 -13.20
CA GLU A 159 9.17 2.49 -12.46
C GLU A 159 9.11 3.94 -11.96
N ARG A 160 8.73 4.87 -12.84
CA ARG A 160 8.65 6.30 -12.51
C ARG A 160 7.71 6.61 -11.35
N PHE A 161 6.61 5.88 -11.24
CA PHE A 161 5.55 6.17 -10.28
C PHE A 161 5.49 5.18 -9.13
N SER A 162 6.43 4.25 -8.98
CA SER A 162 6.42 3.26 -7.90
C SER A 162 7.46 3.59 -6.83
N VAL A 163 7.30 3.03 -5.63
CA VAL A 163 8.28 3.16 -4.55
C VAL A 163 9.59 2.49 -4.99
N PRO A 164 10.74 3.20 -5.01
CA PRO A 164 12.02 2.59 -5.31
C PRO A 164 12.47 1.66 -4.17
N GLY A 165 13.00 0.49 -4.49
CA GLY A 165 13.69 -0.38 -3.53
C GLY A 165 12.80 -1.29 -2.67
N GLU A 166 11.47 -1.21 -2.79
CA GLU A 166 10.55 -2.20 -2.22
C GLU A 166 10.27 -3.30 -3.25
N GLU A 167 11.27 -4.16 -3.47
CA GLU A 167 11.07 -5.43 -4.19
C GLU A 167 10.48 -6.52 -3.28
N GLU A 168 10.53 -6.31 -1.96
CA GLU A 168 9.83 -7.15 -1.00
C GLU A 168 8.33 -6.99 -1.21
N ASP A 169 7.72 -8.06 -1.72
CA ASP A 169 6.31 -8.18 -1.98
C ASP A 169 5.57 -8.16 -0.64
N PRO A 170 4.82 -7.09 -0.28
CA PRO A 170 4.13 -7.05 1.00
C PRO A 170 2.96 -8.02 1.07
N GLU A 171 2.64 -8.76 -0.01
CA GLU A 171 1.76 -9.93 0.02
C GLU A 171 2.53 -11.25 0.16
N GLN A 172 3.85 -11.25 -0.06
CA GLN A 172 4.74 -12.21 0.59
C GLN A 172 4.92 -11.81 2.07
N PHE A 173 3.81 -11.64 2.79
CA PHE A 173 3.81 -12.21 4.12
C PHE A 173 3.99 -13.71 3.89
N GLU A 174 5.24 -14.19 3.93
CA GLU A 174 5.46 -15.56 4.36
C GLU A 174 4.60 -15.71 5.59
N ASP A 175 3.63 -16.61 5.54
CA ASP A 175 2.68 -16.86 6.61
C ASP A 175 3.47 -17.19 7.89
N GLU A 176 3.82 -16.15 8.64
CA GLU A 176 4.59 -16.25 9.86
C GLU A 176 3.77 -16.98 10.92
N GLU A 177 2.52 -17.36 10.68
CA GLU A 177 1.82 -18.35 11.50
C GLU A 177 2.59 -19.68 11.59
N ARG A 178 3.49 -19.99 10.65
CA ARG A 178 4.47 -21.09 10.81
C ARG A 178 5.67 -20.75 11.71
N LYS A 179 6.07 -19.48 11.83
CA LYS A 179 7.11 -19.00 12.78
C LYS A 179 6.56 -18.73 14.19
N PHE A 180 5.29 -18.39 14.33
CA PHE A 180 4.59 -18.17 15.60
C PHE A 180 4.03 -19.45 16.24
N ARG A 181 4.44 -20.63 15.78
CA ARG A 181 4.33 -21.83 16.61
C ARG A 181 5.46 -21.82 17.62
N VAL A 182 5.13 -21.60 18.88
CA VAL A 182 6.00 -21.91 20.02
C VAL A 182 6.41 -23.39 19.89
N SER A 183 7.58 -23.64 19.31
CA SER A 183 8.14 -24.99 19.26
C SER A 183 8.47 -25.39 20.70
N HIS A 184 7.75 -26.38 21.23
CA HIS A 184 8.07 -26.96 22.55
C HIS A 184 9.34 -27.83 22.52
N THR A 185 10.01 -27.93 21.37
CA THR A 185 11.15 -28.84 21.19
C THR A 185 12.47 -28.12 20.96
N HIS A 186 12.47 -26.86 20.52
CA HIS A 186 13.69 -26.12 20.18
C HIS A 186 13.52 -24.62 20.49
N PRO A 187 14.57 -23.92 20.97
CA PRO A 187 14.54 -22.47 21.17
C PRO A 187 14.21 -21.75 19.87
N VAL A 188 13.25 -20.82 19.93
CA VAL A 188 12.89 -19.97 18.80
C VAL A 188 13.84 -18.77 18.78
N GLU A 189 14.48 -18.50 17.65
CA GLU A 189 15.28 -17.28 17.48
C GLU A 189 14.35 -16.06 17.54
N PRO A 190 14.72 -14.99 18.26
CA PRO A 190 13.89 -13.79 18.34
C PRO A 190 13.63 -13.24 16.93
N PRO A 191 12.40 -12.80 16.64
CA PRO A 191 12.08 -12.26 15.33
C PRO A 191 13.04 -11.13 14.98
N MET A 192 13.54 -11.16 13.74
CA MET A 192 14.42 -10.12 13.23
C MET A 192 13.56 -8.87 13.03
N GLU A 193 13.52 -8.02 14.06
CA GLU A 193 12.85 -6.73 14.02
C GLU A 193 13.36 -5.95 12.80
N THR A 194 12.45 -5.54 11.91
CA THR A 194 12.81 -4.82 10.69
C THR A 194 13.70 -3.63 11.05
N ALA A 195 14.89 -3.55 10.44
CA ALA A 195 15.89 -2.54 10.78
C ALA A 195 15.42 -1.08 10.56
N ALA A 196 14.32 -0.86 9.84
CA ALA A 196 13.66 0.44 9.69
C ALA A 196 12.76 0.84 10.89
N SER A 197 12.41 -0.13 11.76
CA SER A 197 11.64 0.08 13.00
C SER A 197 12.55 0.27 14.23
N LEU A 198 13.85 0.02 14.08
CA LEU A 198 14.90 0.16 15.10
C LEU A 198 15.47 1.58 15.15
N ASP A 199 14.66 2.60 14.84
CA ASP A 199 14.98 3.90 15.40
C ASP A 199 14.74 3.75 16.91
N GLY A 200 15.80 3.77 17.74
CA GLY A 200 15.75 3.58 19.21
C GLY A 200 14.89 4.62 19.94
N SER A 201 14.13 5.40 19.19
CA SER A 201 13.16 6.38 19.57
C SER A 201 11.82 5.75 20.01
N PHE A 202 11.45 4.56 19.52
CA PHE A 202 10.26 3.84 20.01
C PHE A 202 10.50 3.13 21.36
N LEU A 203 9.40 2.76 22.03
CA LEU A 203 9.43 1.97 23.27
C LEU A 203 9.38 0.49 22.94
N CYS A 204 10.26 -0.32 23.53
CA CYS A 204 10.13 -1.77 23.46
C CYS A 204 9.00 -2.26 24.38
N ARG A 205 8.59 -3.53 24.21
CA ARG A 205 7.48 -4.10 24.98
C ARG A 205 7.71 -4.03 26.49
N ASP A 206 8.92 -4.31 26.95
CA ASP A 206 9.26 -4.28 28.37
C ASP A 206 9.21 -2.87 28.95
N GLU A 207 9.67 -1.87 28.18
CA GLU A 207 9.56 -0.46 28.56
C GLU A 207 8.09 -0.02 28.65
N VAL A 208 7.21 -0.44 27.74
CA VAL A 208 5.77 -0.11 27.81
C VAL A 208 5.14 -0.65 29.09
N VAL A 209 5.51 -1.86 29.51
CA VAL A 209 5.02 -2.45 30.76
C VAL A 209 5.50 -1.65 31.97
N GLN A 210 6.79 -1.31 32.03
CA GLN A 210 7.38 -0.50 33.11
C GLN A 210 6.71 0.88 33.20
N VAL A 211 6.57 1.56 32.06
CA VAL A 211 5.92 2.88 31.93
C VAL A 211 4.49 2.84 32.44
N ASN A 212 3.72 1.80 32.08
CA ASN A 212 2.34 1.68 32.53
C ASN A 212 2.25 1.47 34.05
N VAL A 213 3.08 0.59 34.63
CA VAL A 213 3.08 0.35 36.08
C VAL A 213 3.43 1.63 36.85
N ILE A 214 4.48 2.34 36.41
CA ILE A 214 4.90 3.61 37.01
C ILE A 214 3.81 4.66 36.87
N PHE A 215 3.22 4.80 35.68
CA PHE A 215 2.14 5.76 35.44
C PHE A 215 0.94 5.52 36.37
N GLN A 216 0.47 4.28 36.48
CA GLN A 216 -0.66 3.94 37.35
C GLN A 216 -0.34 4.22 38.82
N HIS A 217 0.88 3.93 39.26
CA HIS A 217 1.33 4.24 40.61
C HIS A 217 1.29 5.75 40.88
N CYS A 218 1.95 6.55 40.04
CA CYS A 218 1.99 8.01 40.17
C CYS A 218 0.59 8.64 40.09
N ALA A 219 -0.24 8.18 39.14
CA ALA A 219 -1.61 8.63 38.99
C ALA A 219 -2.43 8.39 40.27
N SER A 220 -2.28 7.20 40.89
CA SER A 220 -2.96 6.84 42.14
C SER A 220 -2.48 7.65 43.36
N LYS A 221 -1.18 7.98 43.41
CA LYS A 221 -0.57 8.73 44.52
C LYS A 221 -0.80 10.22 44.44
N GLY A 222 -1.09 10.71 43.26
CA GLY A 222 -1.37 12.12 43.05
C GLY A 222 -0.17 12.97 42.67
N THR A 223 0.99 12.36 42.44
CA THR A 223 2.27 13.03 42.14
C THR A 223 3.03 12.21 41.11
N PHE A 224 3.72 12.89 40.18
CA PHE A 224 4.62 12.26 39.21
C PHE A 224 6.11 12.50 39.53
N ASP A 225 6.40 13.16 40.66
CA ASP A 225 7.76 13.37 41.17
C ASP A 225 8.23 12.10 41.91
N ILE A 226 9.01 11.28 41.22
CA ILE A 226 9.59 10.04 41.77
C ILE A 226 11.06 9.91 41.37
N SER A 227 11.87 9.36 42.28
CA SER A 227 13.28 9.07 41.99
C SER A 227 13.44 7.82 41.12
N HIS A 228 14.61 7.67 40.46
CA HIS A 228 14.93 6.47 39.69
C HIS A 228 14.84 5.20 40.56
N ALA A 229 15.35 5.25 41.79
CA ALA A 229 15.30 4.12 42.73
C ALA A 229 13.87 3.76 43.16
N ASP A 230 12.96 4.73 43.24
CA ASP A 230 11.55 4.46 43.52
C ASP A 230 10.86 3.87 42.30
N ALA A 231 11.18 4.36 41.10
CA ALA A 231 10.67 3.80 39.85
C ALA A 231 11.05 2.33 39.68
N GLU A 232 12.31 1.96 39.96
CA GLU A 232 12.77 0.56 39.95
C GLU A 232 12.02 -0.29 40.98
N ARG A 233 11.79 0.25 42.18
CA ARG A 233 11.02 -0.44 43.24
C ARG A 233 9.56 -0.65 42.83
N ILE A 234 8.95 0.33 42.16
CA ILE A 234 7.57 0.29 41.68
C ILE A 234 7.42 -0.70 40.52
N ALA A 235 8.35 -0.68 39.57
CA ALA A 235 8.36 -1.57 38.41
C ALA A 235 8.75 -3.02 38.77
N GLY A 236 9.48 -3.20 39.88
CA GLY A 236 9.99 -4.51 40.31
C GLY A 236 11.15 -5.02 39.46
N VAL A 237 11.75 -4.15 38.64
CA VAL A 237 12.86 -4.45 37.73
C VAL A 237 13.82 -3.27 37.67
N ALA A 238 15.09 -3.53 37.36
CA ALA A 238 16.06 -2.48 37.10
C ALA A 238 15.69 -1.72 35.82
N ILE A 239 15.77 -0.40 35.86
CA ILE A 239 15.42 0.47 34.73
C ILE A 239 16.71 1.04 34.17
N ASP A 240 16.96 0.88 32.86
CA ASP A 240 18.16 1.42 32.21
C ASP A 240 18.28 2.93 32.50
N PRO A 241 19.39 3.40 33.10
CA PRO A 241 19.61 4.82 33.36
C PRO A 241 19.47 5.70 32.11
N LYS A 242 19.82 5.19 30.91
CA LYS A 242 19.65 5.96 29.68
C LYS A 242 18.19 6.17 29.31
N PHE A 243 17.36 5.14 29.44
CA PHE A 243 15.91 5.23 29.24
C PHE A 243 15.27 6.18 30.27
N TRP A 244 15.68 6.07 31.55
CA TRP A 244 15.22 6.95 32.61
C TRP A 244 15.51 8.43 32.30
N ILE A 245 16.78 8.76 32.05
CA ILE A 245 17.23 10.14 31.82
C ILE A 245 16.70 10.69 30.49
N GLY A 246 16.74 9.87 29.43
CA GLY A 246 16.45 10.31 28.07
C GLY A 246 14.96 10.46 27.76
N LYS A 247 14.11 9.63 28.38
CA LYS A 247 12.67 9.57 28.07
C LYS A 247 11.81 9.73 29.32
N LEU A 248 11.97 8.84 30.30
CA LEU A 248 10.96 8.66 31.35
C LEU A 248 10.88 9.82 32.34
N HIS A 249 12.00 10.29 32.88
CA HIS A 249 12.06 11.39 33.84
C HIS A 249 11.43 12.66 33.29
N ARG A 250 11.84 13.04 32.06
CA ARG A 250 11.29 14.23 31.39
C ARG A 250 9.78 14.12 31.19
N ALA A 251 9.29 12.96 30.76
CA ALA A 251 7.85 12.77 30.58
C ALA A 251 7.09 12.89 31.91
N LEU A 252 7.65 12.37 33.02
CA LEU A 252 7.08 12.48 34.35
C LEU A 252 7.03 13.94 34.84
N ASP A 253 8.11 14.69 34.67
CA ASP A 253 8.16 16.14 34.98
C ASP A 253 7.08 16.91 34.22
N GLU A 254 6.93 16.64 32.92
CA GLU A 254 5.91 17.27 32.09
C GLU A 254 4.49 16.91 32.55
N MET A 255 4.25 15.69 33.03
CA MET A 255 2.95 15.30 33.61
C MET A 255 2.70 15.98 34.96
N ASP A 256 3.73 16.14 35.79
CA ASP A 256 3.61 16.80 37.09
C ASP A 256 3.26 18.29 36.92
N VAL A 257 3.95 18.98 36.00
CA VAL A 257 3.65 20.37 35.63
C VAL A 257 2.24 20.50 35.05
N ALA A 258 1.86 19.62 34.13
CA ALA A 258 0.52 19.64 33.54
C ALA A 258 -0.57 19.43 34.61
N ARG A 259 -0.33 18.55 35.58
CA ARG A 259 -1.24 18.29 36.69
C ARG A 259 -1.39 19.51 37.60
N HIS A 260 -0.30 20.17 37.97
CA HIS A 260 -0.34 21.40 38.77
C HIS A 260 -1.12 22.52 38.09
N ASN A 261 -1.14 22.52 36.75
CA ASN A 261 -1.95 23.43 35.94
C ASN A 261 -3.43 22.99 35.79
N GLY A 262 -3.87 21.95 36.50
CA GLY A 262 -5.25 21.44 36.44
C GLY A 262 -5.57 20.62 35.18
N VAL A 263 -4.56 20.23 34.40
CA VAL A 263 -4.77 19.41 33.19
C VAL A 263 -5.04 17.96 33.61
N LYS A 264 -6.11 17.37 33.06
CA LYS A 264 -6.41 15.95 33.25
C LYS A 264 -5.35 15.10 32.56
N ILE A 265 -4.58 14.34 33.34
CA ILE A 265 -3.56 13.44 32.85
C ILE A 265 -4.18 12.12 32.38
N SER A 266 -3.69 11.57 31.26
CA SER A 266 -4.10 10.25 30.75
C SER A 266 -2.88 9.46 30.29
N LEU A 267 -2.96 8.13 30.31
CA LEU A 267 -1.88 7.25 29.86
C LEU A 267 -1.50 7.53 28.41
N SER A 268 -2.49 7.78 27.53
CA SER A 268 -2.23 8.11 26.13
C SER A 268 -1.43 9.42 25.98
N ALA A 269 -1.73 10.44 26.78
CA ALA A 269 -0.98 11.69 26.78
C ALA A 269 0.46 11.48 27.27
N PHE A 270 0.66 10.62 28.27
CA PHE A 270 1.98 10.28 28.79
C PHE A 270 2.82 9.50 27.76
N LEU A 271 2.24 8.49 27.11
CA LEU A 271 2.92 7.71 26.05
C LEU A 271 3.33 8.61 24.86
N LYS A 272 2.50 9.59 24.49
CA LYS A 272 2.84 10.59 23.46
C LYS A 272 4.03 11.48 23.82
N LYS A 273 4.39 11.60 25.11
CA LYS A 273 5.59 12.33 25.55
C LYS A 273 6.85 11.48 25.51
N LEU A 274 6.69 10.16 25.57
CA LEU A 274 7.81 9.21 25.56
C LEU A 274 8.29 8.86 24.14
N CYS A 275 7.38 8.92 23.16
CA CYS A 275 7.72 8.67 21.76
C CYS A 275 8.10 9.98 21.03
N PRO A 276 9.04 9.92 20.06
CA PRO A 276 9.30 11.05 19.16
C PRO A 276 8.02 11.49 18.42
N LYS A 277 7.99 12.76 18.01
CA LYS A 277 6.96 13.29 17.12
C LYS A 277 7.36 13.13 15.66
#